data_AF-A0A9X4X9H4-F1
#
_entry.id   AF-A0A9X4X9H4-F1
#
_cell.length_a   1.000
_cell.length_b   1.000
_cell.length_c   1.000
_cell.angle_alpha   90.00
_cell.angle_beta   90.00
_cell.angle_gamma   90.00
#
_symmetry.space_group_name_H-M   'P 1'
#
loop_
_entity.id
_entity.type
_entity.pdbx_description
1 polymer ?
#
loop_
_entity_poly.entity_id
_entity_poly.type
_entity_poly.pdbx_seq_one_letter_code
_entity_poly.pdbx_strand_id
1 'polypeptide(L)'
;MDEIIDKNELRQQAKPLIFDGIYKKAQKALDTYIDELGVKKLYVDPQVPQKIANNLQDDVLDEFMSLDETNEETLQEDIKDFLEDNYDVYFLQMEVERYEDEDKIRENLENDFVLAISNADPYAKVAKGYWVRKAHDVRDLRELQRYMTDEAFDTFVETYAPDWEEAAK
;
A
#
# COMPACT_ATOMS: atom_id res chain seq x y z
N MET A 1 -7.84 43.46 19.04
CA MET A 1 -7.31 42.89 20.30
C MET A 1 -7.01 41.49 19.89
N ASP A 2 -5.75 41.24 19.54
CA ASP A 2 -5.35 39.92 19.07
C ASP A 2 -5.34 39.05 20.32
N GLU A 3 -6.25 38.07 20.37
CA GLU A 3 -6.19 37.03 21.39
C GLU A 3 -4.86 36.31 21.18
N ILE A 4 -3.94 36.49 22.13
CA ILE A 4 -2.75 35.67 22.22
C ILE A 4 -3.24 34.28 22.60
N ILE A 5 -3.56 33.48 21.59
CA ILE A 5 -3.88 32.07 21.76
C ILE A 5 -2.69 31.42 22.46
N ASP A 6 -2.96 30.68 23.54
CA ASP A 6 -1.94 29.88 24.21
C ASP A 6 -1.37 28.92 23.17
N LYS A 7 -0.05 28.94 22.92
CA LYS A 7 0.62 28.00 22.01
C LYS A 7 0.27 26.54 22.33
N ASN A 8 -0.08 26.24 23.58
CA ASN A 8 -0.58 24.91 23.96
C ASN A 8 -1.97 24.61 23.40
N GLU A 9 -2.88 25.57 23.39
CA GLU A 9 -4.22 25.42 22.82
C GLU A 9 -4.15 25.23 21.30
N LEU A 10 -3.37 26.06 20.61
CA LEU A 10 -3.12 25.92 19.18
C LEU A 10 -2.52 24.55 18.84
N ARG A 11 -1.56 24.08 19.65
CA ARG A 11 -0.96 22.75 19.50
C ARG A 11 -1.97 21.62 19.65
N GLN A 12 -2.88 21.70 20.62
CA GLN A 12 -3.91 20.68 20.83
C GLN A 12 -4.90 20.64 19.66
N GLN A 13 -5.22 21.78 19.06
CA GLN A 13 -6.06 21.85 17.88
C GLN A 13 -5.33 21.36 16.61
N ALA A 14 -4.04 21.67 16.47
CA ALA A 14 -3.22 21.29 15.32
C ALA A 14 -2.96 19.78 15.25
N LYS A 15 -2.75 19.13 16.40
CA LYS A 15 -2.39 17.70 16.51
C LYS A 15 -3.32 16.75 15.73
N PRO A 16 -4.66 16.78 15.90
CA PRO A 16 -5.55 15.93 15.11
C PRO A 16 -5.59 16.32 13.62
N LEU A 17 -5.46 17.61 13.29
CA LEU A 17 -5.46 18.08 11.89
C LEU A 17 -4.23 17.60 11.12
N ILE A 18 -3.05 17.65 11.74
CA ILE A 18 -1.80 17.10 11.19
C ILE A 18 -1.93 15.60 10.96
N PHE A 19 -2.45 14.88 11.96
CA PHE A 19 -2.68 13.44 11.83
C PHE A 19 -3.59 13.12 10.65
N ASP A 20 -4.75 13.77 10.55
CA ASP A 20 -5.70 13.57 9.46
C ASP A 20 -5.09 13.92 8.10
N GLY A 21 -4.28 14.98 8.04
CA GLY A 21 -3.58 15.41 6.83
C GLY A 21 -2.56 14.37 6.35
N ILE A 22 -1.70 13.90 7.25
CA ILE A 22 -0.72 12.84 6.95
C ILE A 22 -1.45 11.55 6.56
N TYR A 23 -2.48 11.14 7.31
CA TYR A 23 -3.26 9.94 7.03
C TYR A 23 -3.85 9.97 5.62
N LYS A 24 -4.50 11.06 5.22
CA LYS A 24 -5.12 11.18 3.88
C LYS A 24 -4.07 11.12 2.77
N LYS A 25 -2.93 11.78 2.96
CA LYS A 25 -1.85 11.74 1.97
C LYS A 25 -1.20 10.36 1.90
N ALA A 26 -0.96 9.71 3.04
CA ALA A 26 -0.44 8.34 3.12
C ALA A 26 -1.41 7.32 2.50
N GLN A 27 -2.73 7.50 2.65
CA GLN A 27 -3.74 6.68 1.98
C GLN A 27 -3.64 6.80 0.47
N LYS A 28 -3.45 8.02 -0.06
CA LYS A 28 -3.26 8.26 -1.49
C LYS A 28 -1.95 7.65 -2.00
N ALA A 29 -0.88 7.74 -1.21
CA ALA A 29 0.40 7.11 -1.53
C ALA A 29 0.27 5.58 -1.57
N LEU A 30 -0.45 4.98 -0.60
CA LEU A 30 -0.74 3.55 -0.59
C LEU A 30 -1.59 3.14 -1.80
N ASP A 31 -2.64 3.88 -2.15
CA ASP A 31 -3.44 3.60 -3.34
C ASP A 31 -2.59 3.64 -4.62
N THR A 32 -1.65 4.58 -4.70
CA THR A 32 -0.71 4.68 -5.83
C THR A 32 0.24 3.49 -5.86
N TYR A 33 0.81 3.10 -4.72
CA TYR A 33 1.67 1.92 -4.59
C TYR A 33 0.95 0.62 -5.03
N ILE A 34 -0.31 0.44 -4.60
CA ILE A 34 -1.14 -0.70 -5.02
C ILE A 34 -1.35 -0.68 -6.54
N ASP A 35 -1.67 0.48 -7.10
CA ASP A 35 -1.89 0.64 -8.54
C ASP A 35 -0.62 0.39 -9.35
N GLU A 36 0.55 0.77 -8.85
CA GLU A 36 1.88 0.53 -9.43
C GLU A 36 2.26 -0.96 -9.40
N LEU A 37 2.09 -1.62 -8.25
CA LEU A 37 2.26 -3.07 -8.12
C LEU A 37 1.24 -3.85 -8.95
N GLY A 38 0.07 -3.27 -9.21
CA GLY A 38 -1.02 -3.90 -9.96
C GLY A 38 -1.65 -5.08 -9.23
N VAL A 39 -1.64 -5.07 -7.89
CA VAL A 39 -2.22 -6.10 -7.02
C VAL A 39 -3.55 -5.63 -6.43
N LYS A 40 -4.37 -6.55 -5.91
CA LYS A 40 -5.59 -6.17 -5.18
C LYS A 40 -5.25 -5.62 -3.79
N LYS A 41 -6.06 -4.68 -3.29
CA LYS A 41 -5.93 -4.07 -1.96
C LYS A 41 -5.87 -5.06 -0.79
N LEU A 42 -6.38 -6.28 -0.96
CA LEU A 42 -6.38 -7.30 0.10
C LEU A 42 -4.98 -7.85 0.42
N TYR A 43 -4.01 -7.67 -0.49
CA TYR A 43 -2.66 -8.18 -0.32
C TYR A 43 -1.74 -7.22 0.43
N VAL A 44 -2.14 -5.96 0.60
CA VAL A 44 -1.39 -4.93 1.32
C VAL A 44 -2.00 -4.69 2.70
N ASP A 45 -1.24 -4.12 3.63
CA ASP A 45 -1.73 -3.83 4.97
C ASP A 45 -2.57 -2.52 5.00
N PRO A 46 -3.90 -2.60 5.25
CA PRO A 46 -4.75 -1.42 5.28
C PRO A 46 -4.42 -0.46 6.44
N GLN A 47 -3.58 -0.86 7.41
CA GLN A 47 -3.17 -0.02 8.54
C GLN A 47 -1.93 0.83 8.24
N VAL A 48 -1.27 0.70 7.08
CA VAL A 48 -0.09 1.49 6.75
C VAL A 48 -0.32 3.01 6.86
N PRO A 49 -1.41 3.60 6.36
CA PRO A 49 -1.63 5.04 6.48
C PRO A 49 -1.73 5.50 7.94
N GLN A 50 -2.38 4.69 8.78
CA GLN A 50 -2.48 4.93 10.23
C GLN A 50 -1.10 4.83 10.91
N LYS A 51 -0.28 3.85 10.55
CA LYS A 51 1.07 3.68 11.09
C LYS A 51 1.97 4.86 10.73
N ILE A 52 1.95 5.28 9.47
CA ILE A 52 2.69 6.46 8.98
C ILE A 52 2.26 7.71 9.74
N ALA A 53 0.95 7.97 9.82
CA ALA A 53 0.43 9.14 10.53
C ALA A 53 0.82 9.13 12.01
N ASN A 54 0.70 8.00 12.70
CA ASN A 54 1.14 7.87 14.10
C ASN A 54 2.65 8.10 14.27
N ASN A 55 3.47 7.60 13.33
CA ASN A 55 4.92 7.71 13.41
C ASN A 55 5.41 9.14 13.17
N LEU A 56 4.75 9.88 12.28
CA LEU A 56 5.17 11.23 11.89
C LEU A 56 4.51 12.34 12.70
N GLN A 57 3.33 12.12 13.28
CA GLN A 57 2.48 13.17 13.87
C GLN A 57 3.23 14.11 14.82
N ASP A 58 3.99 13.57 15.78
CA ASP A 58 4.60 14.38 16.83
C ASP A 58 5.75 15.25 16.28
N ASP A 59 6.60 14.69 15.40
CA ASP A 59 7.70 15.42 14.77
C ASP A 59 7.17 16.52 13.82
N VAL A 60 6.17 16.18 12.99
CA VAL A 60 5.51 17.13 12.08
C VAL A 60 4.83 18.26 12.86
N LEU A 61 4.21 17.94 14.00
CA LEU A 61 3.59 18.93 14.88
C LEU A 61 4.64 19.86 15.49
N ASP A 62 5.79 19.35 15.92
CA ASP A 62 6.88 20.17 16.44
C ASP A 62 7.44 21.12 15.37
N GLU A 63 7.63 20.63 14.15
CA GLU A 63 8.06 21.44 13.01
C GLU A 63 7.03 22.53 12.69
N PHE A 64 5.76 22.17 12.56
CA PHE A 64 4.68 23.11 12.28
C PHE A 64 4.57 24.20 13.36
N MET A 65 4.62 23.83 14.63
CA MET A 65 4.52 24.78 15.76
C MET A 65 5.76 25.67 15.91
N SER A 66 6.85 25.38 15.21
CA SER A 66 8.04 26.23 15.13
C SER A 66 7.89 27.38 14.13
N LEU A 67 6.84 27.37 13.30
CA LEU A 67 6.51 28.46 12.39
C LEU A 67 5.91 29.64 13.18
N ASP A 68 6.37 30.86 12.89
CA ASP A 68 6.04 32.06 13.67
C ASP A 68 4.68 32.70 13.31
N GLU A 69 4.00 32.26 12.24
CA GLU A 69 2.89 33.02 11.62
C GLU A 69 1.49 32.38 11.71
N THR A 70 1.34 31.21 12.33
CA THR A 70 0.03 30.51 12.40
C THR A 70 -0.89 31.06 13.50
N ASN A 71 -2.18 31.19 13.20
CA ASN A 71 -3.25 31.48 14.15
C ASN A 71 -4.43 30.50 14.00
N GLU A 72 -5.43 30.56 14.88
CA GLU A 72 -6.58 29.62 14.89
C GLU A 72 -7.48 29.76 13.66
N GLU A 73 -7.65 30.96 13.11
CA GLU A 73 -8.53 31.19 11.95
C GLU A 73 -7.98 30.55 10.66
N THR A 74 -6.65 30.50 10.51
CA THR A 74 -5.96 29.94 9.34
C THR A 74 -5.39 28.54 9.58
N LEU A 75 -5.46 28.02 10.81
CA LEU A 75 -4.78 26.80 11.24
C LEU A 75 -4.92 25.62 10.28
N GLN A 76 -6.14 25.36 9.80
CA GLN A 76 -6.39 24.23 8.90
C GLN A 76 -5.76 24.42 7.52
N GLU A 77 -5.79 25.64 6.98
CA GLU A 77 -5.18 25.98 5.69
C GLU A 77 -3.65 25.96 5.82
N ASP A 78 -3.10 26.57 6.88
CA ASP A 78 -1.67 26.59 7.16
C ASP A 78 -1.09 25.17 7.31
N ILE A 79 -1.79 24.27 8.03
CA ILE A 79 -1.38 22.86 8.16
C ILE A 79 -1.41 22.17 6.80
N LYS A 80 -2.45 22.41 6.01
CA LYS A 80 -2.59 21.78 4.69
C LYS A 80 -1.44 22.19 3.78
N ASP A 81 -1.16 23.50 3.70
CA ASP A 81 -0.10 24.06 2.86
C ASP A 81 1.27 23.59 3.35
N PHE A 82 1.50 23.60 4.67
CA PHE A 82 2.72 23.05 5.27
C PHE A 82 2.95 21.58 4.90
N LEU A 83 1.91 20.74 4.99
CA LEU A 83 2.00 19.33 4.61
C LEU A 83 2.18 19.16 3.10
N GLU A 84 1.64 20.03 2.26
CA GLU A 84 1.85 20.03 0.81
C GLU A 84 3.29 20.34 0.43
N ASP A 85 3.90 21.33 1.07
CA ASP A 85 5.25 21.80 0.78
C ASP A 85 6.36 20.88 1.33
N ASN A 86 6.12 20.25 2.49
CA ASN A 86 7.18 19.51 3.21
C ASN A 86 7.01 17.99 3.17
N TYR A 87 5.79 17.48 3.00
CA TYR A 87 5.48 16.04 3.01
C TYR A 87 4.75 15.66 1.72
N ASP A 88 5.50 15.75 0.62
CA ASP A 88 4.98 15.45 -0.71
C ASP A 88 4.59 13.97 -0.89
N VAL A 89 4.02 13.66 -2.05
CA VAL A 89 3.56 12.30 -2.34
C VAL A 89 4.72 11.31 -2.43
N TYR A 90 5.90 11.75 -2.88
CA TYR A 90 7.06 10.87 -3.07
C TYR A 90 7.65 10.45 -1.72
N PHE A 91 7.78 11.39 -0.79
CA PHE A 91 8.14 11.09 0.59
C PHE A 91 7.21 10.05 1.20
N LEU A 92 5.90 10.23 1.06
CA LEU A 92 4.92 9.30 1.63
C LEU A 92 4.88 7.96 0.91
N GLN A 93 5.19 7.90 -0.38
CA GLN A 93 5.39 6.63 -1.10
C GLN A 93 6.58 5.86 -0.52
N MET A 94 7.72 6.52 -0.27
CA MET A 94 8.87 5.86 0.38
C MET A 94 8.52 5.35 1.78
N GLU A 95 7.70 6.07 2.55
CA GLU A 95 7.24 5.56 3.85
C GLU A 95 6.32 4.34 3.70
N VAL A 96 5.42 4.32 2.70
CA VAL A 96 4.61 3.12 2.39
C VAL A 96 5.50 1.93 2.08
N GLU A 97 6.49 2.10 1.19
CA GLU A 97 7.45 1.04 0.82
C GLU A 97 8.24 0.50 2.01
N ARG A 98 8.49 1.31 3.05
CA ARG A 98 9.17 0.86 4.28
C ARG A 98 8.28 0.00 5.17
N TYR A 99 6.98 0.21 5.14
CA TYR A 99 6.03 -0.54 5.95
C TYR A 99 5.51 -1.80 5.25
N GLU A 100 5.45 -1.77 3.91
CA GLU A 100 5.05 -2.91 3.10
C GLU A 100 6.21 -3.86 2.83
N ASP A 101 5.89 -5.14 2.70
CA ASP A 101 6.83 -6.20 2.39
C ASP A 101 6.40 -6.84 1.05
N GLU A 102 7.06 -6.43 -0.03
CA GLU A 102 6.74 -6.91 -1.38
C GLU A 102 6.92 -8.43 -1.51
N ASP A 103 7.90 -9.02 -0.82
CA ASP A 103 8.12 -10.47 -0.82
C ASP A 103 6.95 -11.19 -0.16
N LYS A 104 6.40 -10.63 0.92
CA LYS A 104 5.19 -11.16 1.57
C LYS A 104 3.94 -10.96 0.71
N ILE A 105 3.81 -9.83 0.03
CA ILE A 105 2.72 -9.60 -0.95
C ILE A 105 2.79 -10.68 -2.03
N ARG A 106 3.98 -10.93 -2.58
CA ARG A 106 4.24 -11.99 -3.55
C ARG A 106 3.84 -13.36 -3.02
N GLU A 107 4.33 -13.73 -1.85
CA GLU A 107 4.05 -15.03 -1.24
C GLU A 107 2.54 -15.26 -1.09
N ASN A 108 1.79 -14.25 -0.63
CA ASN A 108 0.34 -14.34 -0.52
C ASN A 108 -0.34 -14.51 -1.88
N LEU A 109 0.10 -13.75 -2.88
CA LEU A 109 -0.45 -13.83 -4.24
C LEU A 109 -0.16 -15.19 -4.90
N GLU A 110 1.07 -15.70 -4.76
CA GLU A 110 1.47 -17.03 -5.24
C GLU A 110 0.64 -18.12 -4.55
N ASN A 111 0.45 -18.03 -3.23
CA ASN A 111 -0.32 -19.00 -2.48
C ASN A 111 -1.79 -19.05 -2.92
N ASP A 112 -2.41 -17.88 -3.12
CA ASP A 112 -3.78 -17.77 -3.61
C ASP A 112 -3.91 -18.28 -5.04
N PHE A 113 -2.95 -17.97 -5.91
CA PHE A 113 -2.90 -18.48 -7.28
C PHE A 113 -2.82 -20.00 -7.31
N VAL A 114 -1.88 -20.56 -6.56
CA VAL A 114 -1.70 -22.00 -6.47
C VAL A 114 -2.95 -22.67 -5.92
N LEU A 115 -3.61 -22.07 -4.92
CA LEU A 115 -4.87 -22.57 -4.39
C LEU A 115 -5.96 -22.57 -5.47
N ALA A 116 -6.09 -21.49 -6.24
CA ALA A 116 -7.11 -21.37 -7.27
C ALA A 116 -6.91 -22.39 -8.40
N ILE A 117 -5.71 -22.43 -9.00
CA ILE A 117 -5.42 -23.35 -10.12
C ILE A 117 -5.46 -24.83 -9.70
N SER A 118 -5.07 -25.15 -8.46
CA SER A 118 -5.13 -26.53 -7.94
C SER A 118 -6.57 -27.03 -7.72
N ASN A 119 -7.56 -26.13 -7.72
CA ASN A 119 -8.97 -26.47 -7.58
C ASN A 119 -9.76 -26.30 -8.90
N ALA A 120 -9.11 -25.86 -9.98
CA ALA A 120 -9.74 -25.67 -11.28
C ALA A 120 -9.50 -26.89 -12.19
N ASP A 121 -10.55 -27.40 -12.83
CA ASP A 121 -10.40 -28.40 -13.88
C ASP A 121 -9.91 -27.73 -15.19
N PRO A 122 -8.99 -28.36 -15.96
CA PRO A 122 -8.40 -29.71 -15.76
C PRO A 122 -7.14 -29.74 -14.87
N TYR A 123 -6.70 -28.59 -14.36
CA TYR A 123 -5.42 -28.36 -13.67
C TYR A 123 -5.31 -29.01 -12.29
N ALA A 124 -6.43 -29.31 -11.64
CA ALA A 124 -6.51 -29.94 -10.32
C ALA A 124 -5.82 -31.31 -10.23
N LYS A 125 -5.54 -31.95 -11.38
CA LYS A 125 -4.82 -33.24 -11.45
C LYS A 125 -3.32 -33.13 -11.18
N VAL A 126 -2.77 -31.92 -11.29
CA VAL A 126 -1.33 -31.66 -11.13
C VAL A 126 -1.02 -31.35 -9.68
N ALA A 127 0.12 -31.86 -9.18
CA ALA A 127 0.52 -31.66 -7.79
C ALA A 127 0.78 -30.17 -7.47
N LYS A 128 0.32 -29.72 -6.29
CA LYS A 128 0.49 -28.33 -5.81
C LYS A 128 1.92 -27.79 -5.97
N GLY A 129 2.93 -28.61 -5.66
CA GLY A 129 4.34 -28.22 -5.76
C GLY A 129 4.83 -27.91 -7.18
N TYR A 130 4.15 -28.43 -8.22
CA TYR A 130 4.42 -28.03 -9.60
C TYR A 130 3.93 -26.60 -9.83
N TRP A 131 2.70 -26.28 -9.43
CA TRP A 131 2.13 -24.94 -9.56
C TRP A 131 2.90 -23.89 -8.78
N VAL A 132 3.39 -24.21 -7.58
CA VAL A 132 4.27 -23.31 -6.80
C VAL A 132 5.49 -22.90 -7.61
N ARG A 133 6.20 -23.87 -8.22
CA ARG A 133 7.38 -23.56 -9.02
C ARG A 133 7.05 -22.69 -10.23
N LYS A 134 5.96 -23.00 -10.94
CA LYS A 134 5.56 -22.26 -12.14
C LYS A 134 5.04 -20.85 -11.83
N ALA A 135 4.35 -20.68 -10.70
CA ALA A 135 3.92 -19.36 -10.23
C ALA A 135 5.13 -18.47 -9.91
N HIS A 136 6.16 -19.05 -9.30
CA HIS A 136 7.41 -18.35 -8.97
C HIS A 136 8.19 -17.88 -10.21
N ASP A 137 7.99 -18.50 -11.38
CA ASP A 137 8.60 -18.06 -12.63
C ASP A 137 7.99 -16.72 -13.13
N VAL A 138 6.80 -16.33 -12.65
CA VAL A 138 6.14 -15.06 -12.97
C VAL A 138 6.73 -13.93 -12.12
N ARG A 139 7.67 -13.19 -12.70
CA ARG A 139 8.42 -12.15 -11.96
C ARG A 139 7.60 -10.90 -11.64
N ASP A 140 6.64 -10.53 -12.48
CA ASP A 140 5.85 -9.31 -12.29
C ASP A 140 4.57 -9.61 -11.48
N LEU A 141 4.34 -8.86 -10.40
CA LEU A 141 3.17 -9.08 -9.53
C LEU A 141 1.86 -8.77 -10.25
N ARG A 142 1.84 -7.74 -11.10
CA ARG A 142 0.67 -7.38 -11.90
C ARG A 142 0.32 -8.50 -12.88
N GLU A 143 1.31 -9.10 -13.53
CA GLU A 143 1.13 -10.26 -14.40
C GLU A 143 0.55 -11.45 -13.62
N LEU A 144 1.15 -11.82 -12.48
CA LEU A 144 0.65 -12.92 -11.65
C LEU A 144 -0.80 -12.66 -11.19
N GLN A 145 -1.12 -11.43 -10.80
CA GLN A 145 -2.46 -11.03 -10.39
C GLN A 145 -3.49 -11.18 -11.53
N ARG A 146 -3.09 -11.01 -12.80
CA ARG A 146 -3.99 -11.19 -13.95
C ARG A 146 -4.36 -12.66 -14.17
N TYR A 147 -3.48 -13.60 -13.82
CA TYR A 147 -3.76 -15.02 -13.95
C TYR A 147 -4.73 -15.58 -12.89
N MET A 148 -5.10 -14.78 -11.88
CA MET A 148 -6.05 -15.15 -10.82
C MET A 148 -7.53 -15.18 -11.25
N THR A 149 -7.83 -15.01 -12.54
CA THR A 149 -9.19 -15.10 -13.08
C THR A 149 -9.36 -16.40 -13.85
N ASP A 150 -10.53 -17.06 -13.76
CA ASP A 150 -10.75 -18.41 -14.31
C ASP A 150 -10.38 -18.57 -15.79
N GLU A 151 -10.57 -17.54 -16.62
CA GLU A 151 -10.24 -17.56 -18.05
C GLU A 151 -8.74 -17.37 -18.35
N ALA A 152 -7.94 -17.02 -17.34
CA ALA A 152 -6.52 -16.69 -17.50
C ALA A 152 -5.57 -17.83 -17.13
N PHE A 153 -6.07 -18.93 -16.55
CA PHE A 153 -5.25 -20.13 -16.27
C PHE A 153 -4.72 -20.75 -17.56
N ASP A 154 -5.51 -20.80 -18.62
CA ASP A 154 -5.10 -21.30 -19.94
C ASP A 154 -3.89 -20.50 -20.46
N THR A 155 -3.95 -19.17 -20.39
CA THR A 155 -2.83 -18.31 -20.79
C THR A 155 -1.59 -18.51 -19.91
N PHE A 156 -1.77 -18.68 -18.60
CA PHE A 156 -0.67 -19.00 -17.69
C PHE A 156 -0.01 -20.32 -18.08
N VAL A 157 -0.78 -21.39 -18.29
CA VAL A 157 -0.20 -22.71 -18.59
C VAL A 157 0.48 -22.74 -19.96
N GLU A 158 -0.07 -22.07 -20.96
CA GLU A 158 0.58 -21.93 -22.28
C GLU A 158 1.94 -21.22 -22.18
N THR A 159 2.06 -20.24 -21.28
CA THR A 159 3.25 -19.40 -21.17
C THR A 159 4.30 -20.02 -20.25
N TYR A 160 3.90 -20.46 -19.06
CA TYR A 160 4.81 -20.83 -17.96
C TYR A 160 4.83 -22.35 -17.70
N ALA A 161 3.77 -23.08 -18.05
CA ALA A 161 3.62 -24.48 -17.70
C ALA A 161 3.19 -25.37 -18.88
N PRO A 162 3.81 -25.28 -20.08
CA PRO A 162 3.34 -26.01 -21.27
C PRO A 162 3.43 -27.53 -21.11
N ASP A 163 4.21 -28.01 -20.14
CA ASP A 163 4.43 -29.41 -19.76
C ASP A 163 3.44 -29.93 -18.70
N TRP A 164 2.41 -29.15 -18.33
CA TRP A 164 1.52 -29.50 -17.21
C TRP A 164 0.78 -30.83 -17.41
N GLU A 165 0.40 -31.17 -18.64
CA GLU A 165 -0.26 -32.45 -18.95
C GLU A 165 0.65 -33.65 -18.72
N GLU A 166 1.97 -33.50 -18.89
CA GLU A 166 2.94 -34.54 -18.57
C GLU A 166 3.10 -34.69 -17.06
N ALA A 167 3.08 -33.56 -16.33
CA ALA A 167 3.11 -33.54 -14.87
C ALA A 167 1.83 -34.08 -14.20
N ALA A 168 0.73 -34.21 -14.96
CA ALA A 168 -0.55 -34.76 -14.49
C ALA A 168 -0.63 -36.30 -14.59
N LYS A 169 0.37 -36.96 -15.19
CA LYS A 169 0.42 -38.42 -15.40
C LYS A 169 1.11 -39.13 -14.24
#